data_AF-I1Q281-F1
#
_entry.id   AF-I1Q281-F1
#
_cell.length_a   1.000
_cell.length_b   1.000
_cell.length_c   1.000
_cell.angle_alpha   90.00
_cell.angle_beta   90.00
_cell.angle_gamma   90.00
#
_symmetry.space_group_name_H-M   'P 1'
#
loop_
_entity.id
_entity.type
_entity.pdbx_description
1 polymer ?
#
loop_
_entity_poly.entity_id
_entity_poly.type
_entity_poly.pdbx_seq_one_letter_code
_entity_poly.pdbx_strand_id
1 'polypeptide(L)'
;MASHIHAAAAGDLPLTGMHDLRLRPRLLRRVLAECLPLPDPAADLQPTRSPADLARALSAVREQGLLAVEGAADPGLLEEWSAAVDAWVDRLVALLASDREHSCWVGTSFLGLTFEECSEDRFANSYSFWFEKIMKKIKVPSSNKMVSIATCTAMASLFMRLAKFSNLKDEATLLAQKVVQPLLRLLDKDGSVAEKATDLLGLIMKLFPSSVYRHFNKV
;
A
#
# COMPACT_ATOMS: atom_id res chain seq x y z
N MET A 1 60.86 -17.01 -28.57
CA MET A 1 59.81 -17.79 -27.89
C MET A 1 59.26 -16.96 -26.74
N ALA A 2 58.11 -16.31 -26.95
CA ALA A 2 57.29 -15.74 -25.89
C ALA A 2 55.87 -15.64 -26.44
N SER A 3 54.96 -16.48 -25.95
CA SER A 3 53.54 -16.44 -26.27
C SER A 3 52.79 -16.35 -24.95
N HIS A 4 52.37 -15.14 -24.60
CA HIS A 4 51.41 -14.89 -23.53
C HIS A 4 50.00 -15.11 -24.10
N ILE A 5 49.32 -16.15 -23.64
CA ILE A 5 47.89 -16.33 -23.87
C ILE A 5 47.16 -15.68 -22.70
N HIS A 6 46.42 -14.60 -23.00
CA HIS A 6 45.46 -13.98 -22.09
C HIS A 6 44.27 -14.92 -21.90
N ALA A 7 44.03 -15.35 -20.66
CA ALA A 7 42.75 -15.92 -20.25
C ALA A 7 41.74 -14.77 -20.12
N ALA A 8 40.76 -14.73 -21.01
CA ALA A 8 39.59 -13.86 -20.86
C ALA A 8 38.72 -14.44 -19.74
N ALA A 9 38.60 -13.71 -18.64
CA ALA A 9 37.60 -13.98 -17.62
C ALA A 9 36.22 -13.77 -18.24
N ALA A 10 35.46 -14.86 -18.39
CA ALA A 10 34.04 -14.80 -18.66
C ALA A 10 33.38 -14.10 -17.46
N GLY A 11 33.00 -12.85 -17.66
CA GLY A 11 32.19 -12.12 -16.69
C GLY A 11 30.84 -12.82 -16.56
N ASP A 12 30.50 -13.19 -15.32
CA ASP A 12 29.14 -13.51 -14.92
C ASP A 12 28.23 -12.35 -15.32
N LEU A 13 27.46 -12.56 -16.40
CA LEU A 13 26.30 -11.72 -16.68
C LEU A 13 25.25 -12.04 -15.61
N PRO A 14 24.80 -11.05 -14.83
CA PRO A 14 23.64 -11.26 -13.97
C PRO A 14 22.44 -11.53 -14.87
N LEU A 15 21.70 -12.61 -14.56
CA LEU A 15 20.44 -13.00 -15.20
C LEU A 15 19.31 -12.01 -14.87
N THR A 16 19.53 -10.72 -15.08
CA THR A 16 18.55 -9.65 -14.82
C THR A 16 17.55 -9.47 -15.97
N GLY A 17 17.59 -10.33 -16.98
CA GLY A 17 16.92 -10.13 -18.28
C GLY A 17 15.60 -10.86 -18.49
N MET A 18 15.03 -11.56 -17.50
CA MET A 18 13.85 -12.43 -17.74
C MET A 18 12.47 -11.80 -17.45
N HIS A 19 12.40 -10.58 -16.93
CA HIS A 19 11.13 -9.86 -16.79
C HIS A 19 11.09 -8.68 -17.75
N ASP A 20 10.46 -8.86 -18.90
CA ASP A 20 10.22 -7.76 -19.83
C ASP A 20 9.34 -6.71 -19.11
N LEU A 21 9.96 -5.57 -18.75
CA LEU A 21 9.29 -4.44 -18.09
C LEU A 21 8.05 -3.99 -18.87
N ARG A 22 8.04 -4.20 -20.19
CA ARG A 22 6.91 -3.88 -21.08
C ARG A 22 5.64 -4.68 -20.75
N LEU A 23 5.75 -5.80 -20.05
CA LEU A 23 4.62 -6.62 -19.66
C LEU A 23 4.00 -6.19 -18.33
N ARG A 24 4.72 -5.43 -17.49
CA ARG A 24 4.24 -5.05 -16.14
C ARG A 24 2.92 -4.28 -16.16
N PRO A 25 2.70 -3.27 -17.03
CA PRO A 25 1.41 -2.56 -17.10
C PRO A 25 0.25 -3.49 -17.43
N ARG A 26 0.47 -4.40 -18.40
CA ARG A 26 -0.55 -5.36 -18.86
C ARG A 26 -0.85 -6.41 -17.79
N LEU A 27 0.18 -6.91 -17.11
CA LEU A 27 0.03 -7.83 -15.98
C LEU A 27 -0.74 -7.17 -14.83
N LEU A 28 -0.43 -5.92 -14.48
CA LEU A 28 -1.16 -5.20 -13.44
C LEU A 28 -2.65 -5.04 -13.79
N ARG A 29 -2.97 -4.66 -15.04
CA ARG A 29 -4.37 -4.58 -15.52
C ARG A 29 -5.06 -5.94 -15.46
N ARG A 30 -4.36 -7.02 -15.82
CA ARG A 30 -4.89 -8.38 -15.75
C ARG A 30 -5.18 -8.81 -14.30
N VAL A 31 -4.25 -8.57 -13.38
CA VAL A 31 -4.44 -8.81 -11.95
C VAL A 31 -5.66 -8.02 -11.44
N LEU A 32 -5.77 -6.75 -11.82
CA LEU A 32 -6.91 -5.91 -11.44
C LEU A 32 -8.26 -6.47 -11.94
N ALA A 33 -8.29 -6.99 -13.16
CA ALA A 33 -9.49 -7.55 -13.77
C ALA A 33 -9.86 -8.92 -13.19
N GLU A 34 -8.89 -9.81 -13.01
CA GLU A 34 -9.12 -11.22 -12.66
C GLU A 34 -9.13 -11.47 -11.14
N CYS A 35 -8.38 -10.67 -10.37
CA CYS A 35 -8.12 -10.99 -8.96
C CYS A 35 -8.79 -10.04 -7.97
N LEU A 36 -9.15 -8.82 -8.37
CA LEU A 36 -9.83 -7.86 -7.49
C LEU A 36 -11.34 -7.77 -7.77
N PRO A 37 -12.16 -7.48 -6.74
CA PRO A 37 -13.59 -7.27 -6.91
C PRO A 37 -13.89 -5.99 -7.70
N LEU A 38 -15.08 -5.95 -8.33
CA LEU A 38 -15.62 -4.72 -8.90
C LEU A 38 -16.32 -3.88 -7.82
N PRO A 39 -16.30 -2.54 -7.91
CA PRO A 39 -16.92 -1.66 -6.91
C PRO A 39 -18.45 -1.54 -7.05
N ASP A 40 -19.03 -1.96 -8.18
CA ASP A 40 -20.43 -1.69 -8.56
C ASP A 40 -21.47 -2.51 -7.77
N PRO A 41 -22.58 -1.91 -7.30
CA PRO A 41 -23.74 -2.61 -6.73
C PRO A 41 -24.44 -3.61 -7.68
N ALA A 42 -24.34 -3.48 -9.00
CA ALA A 42 -24.87 -4.50 -9.93
C ALA A 42 -24.08 -5.83 -9.89
N ALA A 43 -22.99 -5.89 -9.12
CA ALA A 43 -22.20 -7.08 -8.86
C ALA A 43 -22.86 -8.08 -7.89
N ASP A 44 -24.13 -7.90 -7.50
CA ASP A 44 -24.90 -8.92 -6.77
C ASP A 44 -24.94 -10.28 -7.49
N LEU A 45 -24.61 -10.30 -8.78
CA LEU A 45 -24.48 -11.50 -9.62
C LEU A 45 -23.04 -12.01 -9.76
N GLN A 46 -22.02 -11.24 -9.34
CA GLN A 46 -20.62 -11.66 -9.45
C GLN A 46 -20.11 -12.22 -8.12
N PRO A 47 -19.51 -13.43 -8.13
CA PRO A 47 -18.94 -14.00 -6.92
C PRO A 47 -17.84 -13.10 -6.37
N THR A 48 -17.81 -12.94 -5.05
CA THR A 48 -16.68 -12.34 -4.35
C THR A 48 -15.40 -13.06 -4.77
N ARG A 49 -14.32 -12.30 -5.01
CA ARG A 49 -13.02 -12.88 -5.36
C ARG A 49 -12.57 -13.84 -4.26
N SER A 50 -12.05 -15.00 -4.66
CA SER A 50 -11.63 -16.02 -3.71
C SER A 50 -10.37 -15.56 -2.96
N PRO A 51 -10.11 -16.11 -1.75
CA PRO A 51 -8.84 -15.87 -1.06
C PRO A 51 -7.61 -16.21 -1.92
N ALA A 52 -7.71 -17.22 -2.78
CA ALA A 52 -6.64 -17.60 -3.71
C ALA A 52 -6.38 -16.53 -4.78
N ASP A 53 -7.42 -15.85 -5.26
CA ASP A 53 -7.28 -14.74 -6.20
C ASP A 53 -6.61 -13.54 -5.55
N LEU A 54 -7.01 -13.19 -4.32
CA LEU A 54 -6.37 -12.11 -3.56
C LEU A 54 -4.91 -12.44 -3.24
N ALA A 55 -4.61 -13.68 -2.87
CA ALA A 55 -3.22 -14.12 -2.67
C ALA A 55 -2.40 -14.03 -3.96
N ARG A 56 -2.98 -14.39 -5.10
CA ARG A 56 -2.33 -14.24 -6.42
C ARG A 56 -2.03 -12.78 -6.74
N ALA A 57 -2.96 -11.86 -6.46
CA ALA A 57 -2.73 -10.43 -6.63
C ALA A 57 -1.61 -9.91 -5.73
N LEU A 58 -1.60 -10.32 -4.45
CA LEU A 58 -0.55 -9.96 -3.50
C LEU A 58 0.83 -10.42 -3.97
N SER A 59 0.97 -11.71 -4.34
CA SER A 59 2.23 -12.26 -4.86
C SER A 59 2.66 -11.56 -6.15
N ALA A 60 1.74 -11.35 -7.10
CA ALA A 60 2.07 -10.67 -8.35
C ALA A 60 2.61 -9.25 -8.11
N VAL A 61 1.97 -8.47 -7.23
CA VAL A 61 2.41 -7.12 -6.90
C VAL A 61 3.81 -7.12 -6.28
N ARG A 62 4.04 -7.96 -5.26
CA ARG A 62 5.32 -7.99 -4.51
C ARG A 62 6.46 -8.57 -5.32
N GLU A 63 6.26 -9.77 -5.87
CA GLU A 63 7.33 -10.54 -6.49
C GLU A 63 7.71 -9.98 -7.86
N GLN A 64 6.78 -9.34 -8.57
CA GLN A 64 7.03 -8.79 -9.91
C GLN A 64 7.22 -7.27 -9.93
N GLY A 65 7.13 -6.61 -8.76
CA GLY A 65 7.30 -5.16 -8.63
C GLY A 65 6.32 -4.37 -9.50
N LEU A 66 5.06 -4.78 -9.55
CA LEU A 66 4.08 -4.21 -10.51
C LEU A 66 3.72 -2.75 -10.22
N LEU A 67 3.94 -2.27 -9.00
CA LEU A 67 3.65 -0.90 -8.58
C LEU A 67 4.89 0.01 -8.53
N ALA A 68 6.08 -0.59 -8.58
CA ALA A 68 7.35 0.13 -8.59
C ALA A 68 7.67 0.56 -10.03
N VAL A 69 7.10 1.70 -10.44
CA VAL A 69 7.32 2.32 -11.76
C VAL A 69 8.76 2.86 -11.82
N GLU A 70 9.73 1.95 -11.94
CA GLU A 70 11.16 2.24 -11.97
C GLU A 70 11.83 1.48 -13.12
N GLY A 71 12.86 2.06 -13.73
CA GLY A 71 13.69 1.40 -14.74
C GLY A 71 13.15 1.39 -16.17
N ALA A 72 11.98 1.98 -16.45
CA ALA A 72 11.49 2.19 -17.81
C ALA A 72 12.21 3.39 -18.45
N ALA A 73 13.08 3.12 -19.44
CA ALA A 73 13.77 4.17 -20.20
C ALA A 73 12.89 4.80 -21.30
N ASP A 74 11.83 4.09 -21.72
CA ASP A 74 10.90 4.55 -22.75
C ASP A 74 9.77 5.39 -22.12
N PRO A 75 9.58 6.66 -22.53
CA PRO A 75 8.52 7.52 -21.99
C PRO A 75 7.11 6.96 -22.22
N GLY A 76 6.85 6.30 -23.36
CA GLY A 76 5.55 5.71 -23.65
C GLY A 76 5.20 4.57 -22.70
N LEU A 77 6.17 3.70 -22.42
CA LEU A 77 6.03 2.65 -21.42
C LEU A 77 5.81 3.22 -20.01
N LEU A 78 6.52 4.29 -19.64
CA LEU A 78 6.38 4.94 -18.33
C LEU A 78 4.96 5.47 -18.13
N GLU A 79 4.41 6.15 -19.14
CA GLU A 79 3.04 6.65 -19.14
C GLU A 79 2.03 5.51 -19.05
N GLU A 80 2.19 4.45 -19.86
CA GLU A 80 1.30 3.29 -19.82
C GLU A 80 1.30 2.62 -18.44
N TRP A 81 2.48 2.50 -17.83
CA TRP A 81 2.64 1.91 -16.50
C TRP A 81 2.03 2.77 -15.41
N SER A 82 2.28 4.09 -15.44
CA SER A 82 1.63 5.03 -14.52
C SER A 82 0.11 4.93 -14.61
N ALA A 83 -0.44 4.91 -15.82
CA ALA A 83 -1.89 4.76 -16.03
C ALA A 83 -2.44 3.41 -15.50
N ALA A 84 -1.65 2.34 -15.56
CA ALA A 84 -2.04 1.06 -14.96
C ALA A 84 -2.05 1.12 -13.42
N VAL A 85 -1.09 1.82 -12.82
CA VAL A 85 -1.05 2.08 -11.37
C VAL A 85 -2.18 3.01 -10.95
N ASP A 86 -2.53 4.01 -11.76
CA ASP A 86 -3.70 4.88 -11.53
C ASP A 86 -4.99 4.07 -11.50
N ALA A 87 -5.22 3.23 -12.51
CA ALA A 87 -6.40 2.37 -12.56
C ALA A 87 -6.47 1.40 -11.36
N TRP A 88 -5.32 0.89 -10.91
CA TRP A 88 -5.21 0.09 -9.69
C TRP A 88 -5.66 0.89 -8.47
N VAL A 89 -5.10 2.08 -8.25
CA VAL A 89 -5.43 2.95 -7.11
C VAL A 89 -6.90 3.37 -7.14
N ASP A 90 -7.42 3.77 -8.29
CA ASP A 90 -8.82 4.18 -8.46
C ASP A 90 -9.78 3.07 -8.06
N ARG A 91 -9.48 1.82 -8.46
CA ARG A 91 -10.25 0.66 -8.04
C ARG A 91 -10.21 0.47 -6.53
N LEU A 92 -9.03 0.57 -5.91
CA LEU A 92 -8.89 0.41 -4.46
C LEU A 92 -9.65 1.48 -3.68
N VAL A 93 -9.62 2.73 -4.15
CA VAL A 93 -10.37 3.84 -3.53
C VAL A 93 -11.88 3.61 -3.66
N ALA A 94 -12.35 3.12 -4.81
CA ALA A 94 -13.76 2.78 -5.00
C ALA A 94 -14.18 1.60 -4.09
N LEU A 95 -13.35 0.57 -3.97
CA LEU A 95 -13.59 -0.57 -3.06
C LEU A 95 -13.60 -0.14 -1.59
N LEU A 96 -12.64 0.70 -1.17
CA LEU A 96 -12.58 1.29 0.16
C LEU A 96 -13.86 2.09 0.45
N ALA A 97 -14.40 2.82 -0.52
CA ALA A 97 -15.62 3.59 -0.34
C ALA A 97 -16.90 2.73 -0.30
N SER A 98 -16.85 1.44 -0.65
CA SER A 98 -18.02 0.56 -0.70
C SER A 98 -18.61 0.30 0.69
N ASP A 99 -19.93 0.16 0.73
CA ASP A 99 -20.68 -0.29 1.91
C ASP A 99 -20.52 -1.80 2.16
N ARG A 100 -20.06 -2.55 1.16
CA ARG A 100 -19.78 -3.99 1.32
C ARG A 100 -18.50 -4.19 2.12
N GLU A 101 -18.62 -4.81 3.30
CA GLU A 101 -17.50 -4.99 4.23
C GLU A 101 -16.31 -5.72 3.59
N HIS A 102 -16.55 -6.76 2.78
CA HIS A 102 -15.49 -7.46 2.04
C HIS A 102 -14.78 -6.55 1.03
N SER A 103 -15.53 -5.73 0.27
CA SER A 103 -14.94 -4.80 -0.70
C SER A 103 -14.12 -3.73 0.02
N CYS A 104 -14.66 -3.17 1.11
CA CYS A 104 -13.95 -2.21 1.94
C CYS A 104 -12.66 -2.82 2.53
N TRP A 105 -12.72 -4.06 3.02
CA TRP A 105 -11.54 -4.77 3.53
C TRP A 105 -10.47 -4.98 2.46
N VAL A 106 -10.84 -5.43 1.26
CA VAL A 106 -9.90 -5.59 0.13
C VAL A 106 -9.30 -4.25 -0.27
N GLY A 107 -10.13 -3.23 -0.49
CA GLY A 107 -9.68 -1.89 -0.86
C GLY A 107 -8.68 -1.31 0.13
N THR A 108 -8.98 -1.40 1.44
CA THR A 108 -8.09 -0.94 2.50
C THR A 108 -6.79 -1.74 2.55
N SER A 109 -6.85 -3.07 2.48
CA SER A 109 -5.67 -3.93 2.60
C SER A 109 -4.69 -3.73 1.44
N PHE A 110 -5.19 -3.69 0.20
CA PHE A 110 -4.35 -3.48 -0.98
C PHE A 110 -3.88 -2.03 -1.13
N LEU A 111 -4.56 -1.06 -0.51
CA LEU A 111 -4.04 0.30 -0.41
C LEU A 111 -2.82 0.34 0.52
N GLY A 112 -2.86 -0.41 1.63
CA GLY A 112 -1.69 -0.65 2.48
C GLY A 112 -0.50 -1.26 1.72
N LEU A 113 -0.77 -2.31 0.91
CA LEU A 113 0.23 -2.91 0.02
C LEU A 113 0.79 -1.88 -0.98
N THR A 114 -0.06 -1.00 -1.51
CA THR A 114 0.37 0.04 -2.46
C THR A 114 1.40 0.98 -1.81
N PHE A 115 1.26 1.31 -0.53
CA PHE A 115 2.24 2.14 0.18
C PHE A 115 3.60 1.46 0.31
N GLU A 116 3.61 0.14 0.48
CA GLU A 116 4.84 -0.64 0.64
C GLU A 116 5.59 -0.74 -0.70
N GLU A 117 4.85 -0.97 -1.79
CA GLU A 117 5.39 -1.46 -3.06
C GLU A 117 5.45 -0.43 -4.19
N CYS A 118 4.76 0.72 -4.08
CA CYS A 118 4.85 1.76 -5.11
C CYS A 118 6.21 2.49 -5.08
N SER A 119 6.58 3.11 -6.20
CA SER A 119 7.82 3.91 -6.28
C SER A 119 7.80 5.08 -5.29
N GLU A 120 9.00 5.55 -4.92
CA GLU A 120 9.13 6.67 -3.98
C GLU A 120 8.44 7.93 -4.48
N ASP A 121 8.63 8.27 -5.75
CA ASP A 121 7.98 9.41 -6.40
C ASP A 121 6.45 9.29 -6.35
N ARG A 122 5.92 8.10 -6.63
CA ARG A 122 4.48 7.88 -6.61
C ARG A 122 3.92 8.06 -5.20
N PHE A 123 4.60 7.47 -4.21
CA PHE A 123 4.22 7.59 -2.81
C PHE A 123 4.23 9.07 -2.37
N ALA A 124 5.34 9.78 -2.61
CA ALA A 124 5.53 11.17 -2.20
C ALA A 124 4.46 12.10 -2.79
N ASN A 125 3.99 11.83 -4.01
CA ASN A 125 2.94 12.63 -4.65
C ASN A 125 1.50 12.29 -4.18
N SER A 126 1.28 11.13 -3.57
CA SER A 126 -0.08 10.59 -3.35
C SER A 126 -0.43 10.28 -1.89
N TYR A 127 0.55 10.19 -0.98
CA TYR A 127 0.30 9.72 0.39
C TYR A 127 -0.73 10.56 1.15
N SER A 128 -0.76 11.88 0.94
CA SER A 128 -1.68 12.79 1.62
C SER A 128 -3.13 12.51 1.23
N PHE A 129 -3.38 12.28 -0.07
CA PHE A 129 -4.68 11.86 -0.58
C PHE A 129 -5.11 10.50 -0.02
N TRP A 130 -4.21 9.51 -0.03
CA TRP A 130 -4.50 8.17 0.49
C TRP A 130 -4.73 8.16 2.00
N PHE A 131 -3.95 8.95 2.74
CA PHE A 131 -4.14 9.18 4.16
C PHE A 131 -5.56 9.64 4.45
N GLU A 132 -6.06 10.65 3.74
CA GLU A 132 -7.42 11.17 3.97
C GLU A 132 -8.51 10.12 3.67
N LYS A 133 -8.28 9.19 2.73
CA LYS A 133 -9.23 8.07 2.48
C LYS A 133 -9.28 7.10 3.66
N ILE A 134 -8.14 6.67 4.17
CA ILE A 134 -8.06 5.76 5.34
C ILE A 134 -8.53 6.48 6.61
N MET A 135 -8.19 7.76 6.75
CA MET A 135 -8.57 8.59 7.90
C MET A 135 -10.10 8.71 8.04
N LYS A 136 -10.86 8.72 6.95
CA LYS A 136 -12.32 8.67 7.02
C LYS A 136 -12.81 7.36 7.65
N LYS A 137 -12.16 6.24 7.37
CA LYS A 137 -12.51 4.91 7.91
C LYS A 137 -12.12 4.75 9.38
N ILE A 138 -10.99 5.29 9.81
CA ILE A 138 -10.60 5.24 11.23
C ILE A 138 -11.49 6.13 12.11
N LYS A 139 -11.97 7.26 11.57
CA LYS A 139 -12.87 8.19 12.30
C LYS A 139 -14.26 7.61 12.53
N VAL A 140 -14.75 6.77 11.61
CA VAL A 140 -16.04 6.07 11.69
C VAL A 140 -15.77 4.57 11.62
N PRO A 141 -15.39 3.94 12.74
CA PRO A 141 -14.98 2.54 12.74
C PRO A 141 -16.09 1.62 12.27
N SER A 142 -15.74 0.68 11.38
CA SER A 142 -16.67 -0.34 10.90
C SER A 142 -17.16 -1.25 12.05
N SER A 143 -18.36 -1.79 11.90
CA SER A 143 -18.86 -2.95 12.66
C SER A 143 -17.98 -4.18 12.44
N ASN A 144 -17.39 -4.30 11.26
CA ASN A 144 -16.50 -5.40 10.91
C ASN A 144 -15.10 -5.20 11.49
N LYS A 145 -14.68 -6.15 12.33
CA LYS A 145 -13.35 -6.14 12.96
C LYS A 145 -12.22 -6.24 11.92
N MET A 146 -12.41 -6.98 10.82
CA MET A 146 -11.39 -7.13 9.77
C MET A 146 -11.13 -5.82 9.04
N VAL A 147 -12.17 -5.03 8.76
CA VAL A 147 -12.02 -3.70 8.15
C VAL A 147 -11.25 -2.77 9.10
N SER A 148 -11.56 -2.82 10.40
CA SER A 148 -10.87 -2.01 11.42
C SER A 148 -9.39 -2.40 11.54
N ILE A 149 -9.09 -3.71 11.59
CA ILE A 149 -7.71 -4.23 11.61
C ILE A 149 -6.95 -3.80 10.35
N ALA A 150 -7.54 -4.01 9.16
CA ALA A 150 -6.92 -3.60 7.90
C ALA A 150 -6.66 -2.08 7.84
N THR A 151 -7.56 -1.28 8.41
CA THR A 151 -7.39 0.19 8.49
C THR A 151 -6.18 0.55 9.35
N CYS A 152 -6.02 -0.06 10.54
CA CYS A 152 -4.84 0.13 11.37
C CYS A 152 -3.56 -0.34 10.67
N THR A 153 -3.59 -1.52 10.03
CA THR A 153 -2.43 -2.05 9.29
C THR A 153 -2.03 -1.15 8.12
N ALA A 154 -2.98 -0.70 7.29
CA ALA A 154 -2.66 0.19 6.17
C ALA A 154 -2.09 1.54 6.65
N MET A 155 -2.62 2.08 7.75
CA MET A 155 -2.08 3.29 8.36
C MET A 155 -0.66 3.06 8.94
N ALA A 156 -0.38 1.88 9.50
CA ALA A 156 0.97 1.51 9.93
C ALA A 156 1.94 1.45 8.75
N SER A 157 1.56 0.82 7.64
CA SER A 157 2.36 0.78 6.42
C SER A 157 2.64 2.19 5.87
N LEU A 158 1.63 3.08 5.89
CA LEU A 158 1.80 4.49 5.50
C LEU A 158 2.84 5.21 6.37
N PHE A 159 2.76 5.07 7.70
CA PHE A 159 3.69 5.73 8.61
C PHE A 159 5.10 5.15 8.57
N MET A 160 5.24 3.82 8.41
CA MET A 160 6.55 3.21 8.17
C MET A 160 7.17 3.71 6.88
N ARG A 161 6.37 3.88 5.81
CA ARG A 161 6.86 4.40 4.53
C ARG A 161 7.24 5.88 4.66
N LEU A 162 6.39 6.72 5.27
CA LEU A 162 6.70 8.14 5.53
C LEU A 162 7.98 8.34 6.33
N ALA A 163 8.26 7.47 7.31
CA ALA A 163 9.47 7.57 8.12
C ALA A 163 10.78 7.40 7.32
N LYS A 164 10.72 6.86 6.10
CA LYS A 164 11.87 6.78 5.19
C LYS A 164 12.19 8.12 4.50
N PHE A 165 11.24 9.06 4.45
CA PHE A 165 11.39 10.34 3.79
C PHE A 165 11.81 11.42 4.78
N SER A 166 13.10 11.77 4.79
CA SER A 166 13.65 12.79 5.69
C SER A 166 13.01 14.16 5.50
N ASN A 167 12.67 14.51 4.25
CA ASN A 167 12.01 15.77 3.87
C ASN A 167 10.53 15.85 4.26
N LEU A 168 9.88 14.73 4.61
CA LEU A 168 8.46 14.70 4.97
C LEU A 168 8.21 14.55 6.47
N LYS A 169 9.26 14.60 7.31
CA LYS A 169 9.17 14.29 8.75
C LYS A 169 8.18 15.16 9.51
N ASP A 170 8.15 16.47 9.25
CA ASP A 170 7.25 17.40 9.94
C ASP A 170 5.79 17.15 9.55
N GLU A 171 5.54 16.93 8.26
CA GLU A 171 4.20 16.61 7.78
C GLU A 171 3.72 15.25 8.29
N ALA A 172 4.59 14.23 8.26
CA ALA A 172 4.30 12.92 8.81
C ALA A 172 3.95 13.00 10.31
N THR A 173 4.63 13.87 11.06
CA THR A 173 4.34 14.15 12.48
C THR A 173 2.95 14.78 12.65
N LEU A 174 2.57 15.74 11.78
CA LEU A 174 1.23 16.34 11.79
C LEU A 174 0.13 15.32 11.44
N LEU A 175 0.37 14.45 10.45
CA LEU A 175 -0.55 13.37 10.11
C LEU A 175 -0.70 12.37 11.25
N ALA A 176 0.41 11.97 11.87
CA ALA A 176 0.41 11.09 13.04
C ALA A 176 -0.42 11.68 14.19
N GLN A 177 -0.28 12.99 14.45
CA GLN A 177 -1.05 13.67 15.48
C GLN A 177 -2.55 13.59 15.21
N LYS A 178 -3.00 13.73 13.96
CA LYS A 178 -4.42 13.63 13.60
C LYS A 178 -5.01 12.25 13.92
N VAL A 179 -4.21 11.19 13.83
CA VAL A 179 -4.65 9.79 13.98
C VAL A 179 -4.78 9.36 15.45
N VAL A 180 -4.06 10.01 16.38
CA VAL A 180 -4.05 9.62 17.80
C VAL A 180 -5.46 9.55 18.39
N GLN A 181 -6.27 10.60 18.25
CA GLN A 181 -7.61 10.63 18.84
C GLN A 181 -8.54 9.51 18.33
N PRO A 182 -8.66 9.27 17.01
CA PRO A 182 -9.38 8.09 16.52
C PRO A 182 -8.84 6.75 17.04
N LEU A 183 -7.51 6.59 17.22
CA LEU A 183 -6.95 5.36 17.76
C LEU A 183 -7.35 5.12 19.20
N LEU A 184 -7.36 6.16 20.03
CA LEU A 184 -7.78 6.03 21.44
C LEU A 184 -9.21 5.48 21.53
N ARG A 185 -10.13 5.92 20.66
CA ARG A 185 -11.50 5.37 20.60
C ARG A 185 -11.56 3.92 20.16
N LEU A 186 -10.57 3.44 19.40
CA LEU A 186 -10.49 2.02 19.02
C LEU A 186 -9.97 1.15 20.15
N LEU A 187 -9.26 1.71 21.13
CA LEU A 187 -8.83 0.98 22.33
C LEU A 187 -10.01 0.59 23.23
N ASP A 188 -11.11 1.35 23.18
CA ASP A 188 -12.34 1.04 23.89
C ASP A 188 -13.13 -0.13 23.24
N LYS A 189 -12.68 -0.66 22.10
CA LYS A 189 -13.30 -1.82 21.44
C LYS A 189 -12.67 -3.13 21.91
N ASP A 190 -13.49 -4.17 22.09
CA ASP A 190 -13.00 -5.48 22.54
C ASP A 190 -12.09 -6.21 21.52
N GLY A 191 -11.09 -6.92 22.04
CA GLY A 191 -10.34 -7.97 21.36
C GLY A 191 -9.22 -7.47 20.43
N SER A 192 -9.10 -8.10 19.25
CA SER A 192 -8.00 -7.89 18.29
C SER A 192 -7.93 -6.51 17.64
N VAL A 193 -9.02 -5.72 17.70
CA VAL A 193 -9.04 -4.35 17.17
C VAL A 193 -8.24 -3.40 18.09
N ALA A 194 -8.44 -3.49 19.41
CA ALA A 194 -7.68 -2.71 20.38
C ALA A 194 -6.19 -3.07 20.36
N GLU A 195 -5.85 -4.35 20.19
CA GLU A 195 -4.46 -4.79 20.00
C GLU A 195 -3.81 -4.09 18.81
N LYS A 196 -4.47 -4.11 17.63
CA LYS A 196 -3.91 -3.46 16.42
C LYS A 196 -3.88 -1.94 16.52
N ALA A 197 -4.83 -1.33 17.23
CA ALA A 197 -4.77 0.11 17.51
C ALA A 197 -3.61 0.46 18.46
N THR A 198 -3.32 -0.41 19.44
CA THR A 198 -2.17 -0.27 20.35
C THR A 198 -0.86 -0.41 19.59
N ASP A 199 -0.73 -1.40 18.70
CA ASP A 199 0.44 -1.59 17.84
C ASP A 199 0.73 -0.34 17.01
N LEU A 200 -0.31 0.23 16.38
CA LEU A 200 -0.20 1.44 15.57
C LEU A 200 0.15 2.66 16.43
N LEU A 201 -0.43 2.81 17.61
CA LEU A 201 -0.08 3.89 18.54
C LEU A 201 1.40 3.78 18.97
N GLY A 202 1.86 2.58 19.33
CA GLY A 202 3.25 2.30 19.67
C GLY A 202 4.20 2.60 18.51
N LEU A 203 3.82 2.25 17.29
CA LEU A 203 4.57 2.60 16.07
C LEU A 203 4.67 4.12 15.90
N ILE A 204 3.56 4.84 16.03
CA ILE A 204 3.53 6.31 15.94
C ILE A 204 4.42 6.93 17.01
N MET A 205 4.36 6.46 18.25
CA MET A 205 5.22 6.96 19.34
C MET A 205 6.70 6.72 19.05
N LYS A 206 7.05 5.58 18.45
CA LYS A 206 8.43 5.24 18.07
C LYS A 206 8.96 6.10 16.93
N LEU A 207 8.16 6.30 15.88
CA LEU A 207 8.58 7.00 14.65
C LEU A 207 8.44 8.52 14.74
N PHE A 208 7.39 9.00 15.40
CA PHE A 208 6.98 10.40 15.46
C PHE A 208 6.61 10.82 16.89
N PRO A 209 7.52 10.72 17.88
CA PRO A 209 7.20 10.93 19.30
C PRO A 209 6.53 12.27 19.61
N SER A 210 6.91 13.34 18.89
CA SER A 210 6.34 14.68 19.04
C SER A 210 4.84 14.75 18.72
N SER A 211 4.31 13.81 17.93
CA SER A 211 2.89 13.76 17.55
C SER A 211 1.96 13.48 18.73
N VAL A 212 2.43 12.78 19.76
CA VAL A 212 1.61 12.34 20.90
C VAL A 212 1.80 13.24 22.14
N TYR A 213 2.89 14.02 22.17
CA TYR A 213 3.25 14.87 23.31
C TYR A 213 2.15 15.89 23.69
N ARG A 214 1.43 16.44 22.70
CA ARG A 214 0.33 17.40 22.95
C ARG A 214 -0.96 16.75 23.49
N HIS A 215 -1.11 15.43 23.41
CA HIS A 215 -2.32 14.73 23.86
C HIS A 215 -2.18 14.17 25.27
N PHE A 216 -0.96 13.82 25.69
CA PHE A 216 -0.69 13.38 27.07
C PHE A 216 -0.71 14.52 28.10
N ASN A 217 -0.38 15.76 27.71
CA ASN A 217 -0.48 16.92 28.63
C ASN A 217 -1.93 17.37 28.92
N LYS A 218 -2.94 16.66 28.43
CA LYS A 218 -4.36 16.92 28.67
C LYS A 218 -5.08 15.78 29.40
N VAL A 219 -4.35 14.74 29.79
CA VAL A 219 -4.83 13.63 30.62
C VAL A 219 -4.43 13.87 32.07
#